data_AF-F0WRB3-F1
#
_entry.id   AF-F0WRB3-F1
#
_cell.length_a   1.000
_cell.length_b   1.000
_cell.length_c   1.000
_cell.angle_alpha   90.00
_cell.angle_beta   90.00
_cell.angle_gamma   90.00
#
_symmetry.space_group_name_H-M   'P 1'
#
loop_
_entity.id
_entity.type
_entity.pdbx_description
1 polymer ?
#
loop_
_entity_poly.entity_id
_entity_poly.type
_entity_poly.pdbx_seq_one_letter_code
_entity_poly.pdbx_strand_id
1 'polypeptide(L)'
;MYSAHPAIILLSLHSWLSCSQEHSVGAKCRSVGKIKFDSSQYPKYRNRLDVCSKYQHNTCCNKTHTGSLRTKIMEPVVAGFSNACRRITEEFVCASCHPLVGTRQMRKMCPNLCQEWYSACEAEFYSYEANGKALVPCYGNALICSPLFKIVNSGTDFCAWMGHEVGTTDDIEDQSCFDGSVPTEVGQKEDSNKEKQRSAGSEFQDESSDFFIVIFMLPIVVVFVGYRVLKRFLLSECTSDTSTISLERARILQQEMYNRTCCMDEDSDTDSDPGDQHQE
;
A
#
# COMPACT_ATOMS: atom_id res chain seq x y z
N MET A 1 78.99 11.84 44.21
CA MET A 1 77.77 11.23 44.77
C MET A 1 76.65 11.46 43.75
N TYR A 2 76.29 10.40 43.03
CA TYR A 2 75.26 10.38 42.00
C TYR A 2 73.88 10.12 42.64
N SER A 3 72.85 10.83 42.20
CA SER A 3 71.45 10.36 42.21
C SER A 3 70.62 11.33 41.34
N ALA A 4 70.37 11.02 40.06
CA ALA A 4 69.35 10.13 39.53
C ALA A 4 68.05 10.88 39.17
N HIS A 5 67.88 11.18 37.88
CA HIS A 5 66.58 11.13 37.21
C HIS A 5 66.25 9.64 36.94
N PRO A 6 64.97 9.27 36.83
CA PRO A 6 64.41 9.15 35.48
C PRO A 6 62.96 9.62 35.32
N ALA A 7 62.66 9.97 34.07
CA ALA A 7 61.35 10.26 33.53
C ALA A 7 60.39 9.06 33.65
N ILE A 8 59.11 9.34 33.91
CA ILE A 8 58.01 8.43 33.59
C ILE A 8 56.88 9.26 32.95
N ILE A 9 56.73 9.04 31.65
CA ILE A 9 55.63 9.44 30.79
C ILE A 9 54.54 8.36 30.91
N LEU A 10 53.30 8.72 31.23
CA LEU A 10 52.09 7.92 31.00
C LEU A 10 50.94 8.91 30.73
N LEU A 11 50.71 9.35 29.48
CA LEU A 11 49.82 8.76 28.45
C LEU A 11 48.46 8.24 28.96
N SER A 12 47.44 9.10 28.80
CA SER A 12 46.14 8.86 28.16
C SER A 12 45.44 7.50 28.29
N LEU A 13 44.26 7.51 28.92
CA LEU A 13 43.17 6.56 28.67
C LEU A 13 41.86 7.34 28.42
N HIS A 14 41.71 7.81 27.19
CA HIS A 14 40.38 8.07 26.65
C HIS A 14 39.69 6.72 26.44
N SER A 15 38.67 6.44 27.25
CA SER A 15 37.71 5.37 26.99
C SER A 15 36.84 5.79 25.81
N TRP A 16 37.34 5.57 24.61
CA TRP A 16 36.52 5.51 23.42
C TRP A 16 35.73 4.21 23.46
N LEU A 17 34.42 4.35 23.65
CA LEU A 17 33.43 3.35 23.33
C LEU A 17 33.43 3.18 21.79
N SER A 18 34.39 2.44 21.25
CA SER A 18 34.28 1.91 19.90
C SER A 18 33.23 0.81 19.91
N CYS A 19 31.97 1.17 19.64
CA CYS A 19 31.00 0.19 19.13
C CYS A 19 31.51 -0.21 17.74
N SER A 20 32.23 -1.33 17.70
CA SER A 20 32.75 -1.92 16.48
C SER A 20 31.59 -2.09 15.50
N GLN A 21 31.65 -1.37 14.38
CA GLN A 21 30.75 -1.53 13.26
C GLN A 21 31.03 -2.91 12.67
N GLU A 22 30.21 -3.88 13.08
CA GLU A 22 30.23 -5.24 12.59
C GLU A 22 29.92 -5.20 11.08
N HIS A 23 30.98 -5.23 10.28
CA HIS A 23 30.94 -5.44 8.84
C HIS A 23 30.40 -6.86 8.61
N SER A 24 29.08 -6.99 8.74
CA SER A 24 28.38 -8.26 8.78
C SER A 24 28.30 -8.85 7.38
N VAL A 25 28.79 -10.08 7.28
CA VAL A 25 28.55 -11.03 6.20
C VAL A 25 27.04 -11.07 5.92
N GLY A 26 26.62 -10.30 4.91
CA GLY A 26 25.26 -10.16 4.38
C GLY A 26 24.17 -9.94 5.44
N ALA A 27 23.63 -8.73 5.59
CA ALA A 27 22.37 -8.61 6.33
C ALA A 27 21.20 -9.17 5.50
N LYS A 28 20.28 -9.85 6.19
CA LYS A 28 19.07 -10.43 5.59
C LYS A 28 17.95 -9.41 5.52
N CYS A 29 17.15 -9.48 4.46
CA CYS A 29 15.97 -8.66 4.27
C CYS A 29 14.92 -8.96 5.35
N ARG A 30 14.30 -7.90 5.88
CA ARG A 30 13.36 -7.95 7.00
C ARG A 30 12.05 -7.33 6.59
N SER A 31 10.96 -8.02 6.90
CA SER A 31 9.59 -7.53 6.71
C SER A 31 9.38 -6.15 7.35
N VAL A 32 8.77 -5.22 6.59
CA VAL A 32 8.38 -3.88 7.03
C VAL A 32 6.93 -3.61 6.67
N GLY A 33 6.13 -3.23 7.67
CA GLY A 33 4.69 -3.01 7.51
C GLY A 33 3.97 -4.18 6.82
N LYS A 34 3.33 -3.87 5.67
CA LYS A 34 2.58 -4.81 4.82
C LYS A 34 3.46 -5.58 3.82
N ILE A 35 4.73 -5.22 3.65
CA ILE A 35 5.67 -5.92 2.76
C ILE A 35 6.37 -7.02 3.55
N LYS A 36 6.13 -8.27 3.16
CA LYS A 36 6.69 -9.44 3.82
C LYS A 36 7.86 -9.98 3.00
N PHE A 37 9.06 -9.93 3.57
CA PHE A 37 10.26 -10.53 3.00
C PHE A 37 10.50 -11.90 3.61
N ASP A 38 11.03 -12.83 2.81
CA ASP A 38 11.54 -14.11 3.29
C ASP A 38 12.73 -13.84 4.22
N SER A 39 12.67 -14.33 5.46
CA SER A 39 13.67 -14.07 6.50
C SER A 39 15.05 -14.67 6.18
N SER A 40 15.12 -15.55 5.17
CA SER A 40 16.37 -16.14 4.67
C SER A 40 16.98 -15.38 3.48
N GLN A 41 16.26 -14.39 2.92
CA GLN A 41 16.66 -13.71 1.71
C GLN A 41 17.63 -12.56 1.99
N TYR A 42 18.72 -12.51 1.23
CA TYR A 42 19.65 -11.38 1.18
C TYR A 42 19.28 -10.45 0.02
N PRO A 43 19.75 -9.19 0.02
CA PRO A 43 19.66 -8.33 -1.15
C PRO A 43 20.32 -8.99 -2.38
N LYS A 44 19.63 -8.94 -3.52
CA LYS A 44 20.06 -9.60 -4.75
C LYS A 44 19.90 -8.69 -5.95
N TYR A 45 20.67 -8.99 -6.98
CA TYR A 45 20.45 -8.48 -8.31
C TYR A 45 19.20 -9.13 -8.91
N ARG A 46 18.31 -8.32 -9.48
CA ARG A 46 17.07 -8.72 -10.15
C ARG A 46 17.17 -8.32 -11.62
N ASN A 47 16.88 -9.26 -12.52
CA ASN A 47 16.87 -8.99 -13.96
C ASN A 47 15.82 -7.94 -14.34
N ARG A 48 14.68 -7.94 -13.64
CA ARG A 48 13.58 -7.00 -13.86
C ARG A 48 12.78 -6.81 -12.57
N LEU A 49 12.44 -5.56 -12.28
CA LEU A 49 11.42 -5.18 -11.32
C LEU A 49 10.38 -4.33 -12.06
N ASP A 50 9.09 -4.65 -11.89
CA ASP A 50 8.03 -3.91 -12.57
C ASP A 50 7.73 -2.55 -11.88
N VAL A 51 8.14 -2.40 -10.62
CA VAL A 51 8.10 -1.16 -9.82
C VAL A 51 9.41 -1.02 -9.05
N CYS A 52 9.81 0.20 -8.70
CA CYS A 52 11.07 0.45 -7.99
C CYS A 52 12.32 -0.04 -8.75
N SER A 53 12.30 0.04 -10.09
CA SER A 53 13.34 -0.50 -10.98
C SER A 53 14.74 0.06 -10.71
N LYS A 54 14.83 1.27 -10.16
CA LYS A 54 16.12 1.88 -9.78
C LYS A 54 16.94 1.04 -8.79
N TYR A 55 16.32 0.16 -8.01
CA TYR A 55 17.00 -0.74 -7.08
C TYR A 55 17.33 -2.12 -7.67
N GLN A 56 17.02 -2.39 -8.95
CA GLN A 56 17.17 -3.72 -9.55
C GLN A 56 18.55 -4.34 -9.36
N HIS A 57 19.60 -3.52 -9.28
CA HIS A 57 20.98 -4.01 -9.18
C HIS A 57 21.31 -4.60 -7.81
N ASN A 58 20.60 -4.17 -6.77
CA ASN A 58 20.79 -4.64 -5.40
C ASN A 58 19.53 -4.31 -4.59
N THR A 59 18.66 -5.30 -4.37
CA THR A 59 17.38 -5.07 -3.71
C THR A 59 16.92 -6.22 -2.84
N CYS A 60 16.15 -5.89 -1.81
CA CYS A 60 15.33 -6.85 -1.07
C CYS A 60 14.04 -7.25 -1.80
N CYS A 61 13.59 -6.47 -2.77
CA CYS A 61 12.34 -6.71 -3.48
C CYS A 61 12.46 -7.78 -4.58
N ASN A 62 11.33 -8.39 -4.90
CA ASN A 62 11.17 -9.42 -5.91
C ASN A 62 9.75 -9.28 -6.54
N LYS A 63 9.40 -10.18 -7.46
CA LYS A 63 8.09 -10.17 -8.14
C LYS A 63 6.89 -10.30 -7.20
N THR A 64 7.04 -10.96 -6.04
CA THR A 64 5.92 -11.15 -5.10
C THR A 64 5.52 -9.85 -4.41
N HIS A 65 6.38 -8.82 -4.40
CA HIS A 65 6.08 -7.52 -3.77
C HIS A 65 5.49 -6.49 -4.74
N THR A 66 5.53 -6.75 -6.06
CA THR A 66 5.06 -5.82 -7.08
C THR A 66 3.64 -5.33 -6.81
N GLY A 67 2.71 -6.23 -6.47
CA GLY A 67 1.32 -5.87 -6.21
C GLY A 67 1.18 -4.86 -5.07
N SER A 68 1.73 -5.17 -3.89
CA SER A 68 1.66 -4.32 -2.71
C SER A 68 2.31 -2.95 -2.92
N LEU A 69 3.48 -2.92 -3.58
CA LEU A 69 4.19 -1.68 -3.89
C LEU A 69 3.41 -0.84 -4.92
N ARG A 70 2.91 -1.48 -5.99
CA ARG A 70 2.15 -0.80 -7.04
C ARG A 70 0.89 -0.14 -6.48
N THR A 71 0.17 -0.82 -5.60
CA THR A 71 -1.00 -0.22 -4.94
C THR A 71 -0.60 1.06 -4.22
N LYS A 72 0.46 1.04 -3.41
CA LYS A 72 0.93 2.23 -2.68
C LYS A 72 1.42 3.37 -3.57
N ILE A 73 2.13 3.05 -4.65
CA ILE A 73 2.56 4.04 -5.65
C ILE A 73 1.35 4.70 -6.33
N MET A 74 0.26 3.95 -6.53
CA MET A 74 -0.94 4.45 -7.21
C MET A 74 -1.88 5.24 -6.30
N GLU A 75 -1.78 5.14 -4.96
CA GLU A 75 -2.66 5.90 -4.05
C GLU A 75 -2.59 7.42 -4.30
N PRO A 76 -1.40 8.07 -4.36
CA PRO A 76 -1.29 9.49 -4.74
C PRO A 76 -1.77 9.80 -6.16
N VAL A 77 -1.66 8.84 -7.09
CA VAL A 77 -2.10 9.03 -8.48
C VAL A 77 -3.62 9.14 -8.54
N VAL A 78 -4.32 8.24 -7.85
CA VAL A 78 -5.79 8.23 -7.78
C VAL A 78 -6.31 9.42 -6.97
N ALA A 79 -5.58 9.86 -5.95
CA ALA A 79 -5.88 11.07 -5.19
C ALA A 79 -5.65 12.38 -5.99
N GLY A 80 -5.09 12.30 -7.20
CA GLY A 80 -4.88 13.47 -8.06
C GLY A 80 -3.70 14.35 -7.63
N PHE A 81 -2.74 13.83 -6.88
CA PHE A 81 -1.60 14.60 -6.38
C PHE A 81 -0.70 15.08 -7.53
N SER A 82 0.00 16.19 -7.28
CA SER A 82 0.98 16.79 -8.18
C SER A 82 2.12 15.82 -8.52
N ASN A 83 2.72 16.00 -9.71
CA ASN A 83 3.88 15.21 -10.14
C ASN A 83 5.03 15.20 -9.13
N ALA A 84 5.30 16.35 -8.49
CA ALA A 84 6.37 16.49 -7.50
C ALA A 84 6.09 15.62 -6.27
N CYS A 85 4.90 15.74 -5.67
CA CYS A 85 4.50 14.93 -4.52
C CYS A 85 4.50 13.42 -4.84
N ARG A 86 3.99 13.03 -6.02
CA ARG A 86 3.94 11.62 -6.45
C ARG A 86 5.32 11.00 -6.57
N ARG A 87 6.27 11.73 -7.18
CA ARG A 87 7.64 11.26 -7.39
C ARG A 87 8.35 10.97 -6.06
N ILE A 88 8.22 11.87 -5.09
CA ILE A 88 8.84 11.68 -3.77
C ILE A 88 8.08 10.61 -2.98
N THR A 89 6.76 10.53 -3.11
CA THR A 89 6.00 9.44 -2.46
C THR A 89 6.43 8.06 -2.98
N GLU A 90 6.68 7.91 -4.28
CA GLU A 90 7.24 6.67 -4.85
C GLU A 90 8.61 6.34 -4.23
N GLU A 91 9.45 7.34 -3.97
CA GLU A 91 10.74 7.18 -3.29
C GLU A 91 10.58 6.50 -1.92
N PHE A 92 9.70 7.04 -1.07
CA PHE A 92 9.43 6.49 0.27
C PHE A 92 8.79 5.09 0.20
N VAL A 93 7.89 4.84 -0.74
CA VAL A 93 7.29 3.51 -0.94
C VAL A 93 8.36 2.49 -1.34
N CYS A 94 9.24 2.87 -2.28
CA CYS A 94 10.32 2.03 -2.78
C CYS A 94 11.50 1.89 -1.80
N ALA A 95 11.59 2.72 -0.75
CA ALA A 95 12.68 2.67 0.23
C ALA A 95 12.84 1.26 0.85
N SER A 96 11.74 0.53 1.06
CA SER A 96 11.78 -0.87 1.56
C SER A 96 12.55 -1.84 0.66
N CYS A 97 12.71 -1.51 -0.63
CA CYS A 97 13.48 -2.26 -1.59
C CYS A 97 14.98 -1.96 -1.53
N HIS A 98 15.39 -0.83 -0.95
CA HIS A 98 16.79 -0.47 -0.77
C HIS A 98 17.49 -1.53 0.11
N PRO A 99 18.71 -2.00 -0.22
CA PRO A 99 19.36 -3.10 0.49
C PRO A 99 19.63 -2.78 1.96
N LEU A 100 20.05 -1.55 2.29
CA LEU A 100 20.31 -1.16 3.67
C LEU A 100 19.01 -0.90 4.47
N VAL A 101 17.95 -0.41 3.81
CA VAL A 101 16.66 -0.13 4.49
C VAL A 101 15.90 -1.43 4.69
N GLY A 102 15.79 -2.24 3.64
CA GLY A 102 15.16 -3.55 3.67
C GLY A 102 15.84 -4.52 4.64
N THR A 103 17.13 -4.36 4.92
CA THR A 103 17.85 -5.14 5.95
C THR A 103 17.81 -4.51 7.35
N ARG A 104 17.24 -3.30 7.48
CA ARG A 104 17.24 -2.45 8.69
C ARG A 104 18.61 -2.00 9.19
N GLN A 105 19.63 -2.01 8.34
CA GLN A 105 20.90 -1.33 8.64
C GLN A 105 20.73 0.18 8.62
N MET A 106 19.83 0.68 7.76
CA MET A 106 19.43 2.08 7.65
C MET A 106 17.93 2.21 7.94
N ARG A 107 17.57 2.62 9.15
CA ARG A 107 16.16 2.68 9.59
C ARG A 107 15.53 4.06 9.44
N LYS A 108 16.37 5.09 9.57
CA LYS A 108 15.95 6.48 9.64
C LYS A 108 15.88 7.09 8.25
N MET A 109 14.89 7.95 8.03
CA MET A 109 14.78 8.79 6.84
C MET A 109 15.45 10.13 7.12
N CYS A 110 16.20 10.65 6.14
CA CYS A 110 16.89 11.91 6.33
C CYS A 110 15.88 13.07 6.48
N PRO A 111 16.08 13.98 7.46
CA PRO A 111 15.23 15.16 7.65
C PRO A 111 15.02 15.99 6.37
N ASN A 112 16.08 16.15 5.57
CA ASN A 112 16.02 16.91 4.32
C ASN A 112 15.06 16.29 3.30
N LEU A 113 15.10 14.96 3.13
CA LEU A 113 14.20 14.24 2.24
C LEU A 113 12.74 14.32 2.74
N CYS A 114 12.54 14.23 4.06
CA CYS A 114 11.24 14.42 4.68
C CYS A 114 10.67 15.83 4.46
N GLN A 115 11.52 16.86 4.55
CA GLN A 115 11.13 18.23 4.25
C GLN A 115 10.82 18.43 2.78
N GLU A 116 11.59 17.84 1.87
CA GLU A 116 11.29 17.86 0.43
C GLU A 116 9.93 17.23 0.14
N TRP A 117 9.64 16.09 0.78
CA TRP A 117 8.36 15.41 0.64
C TRP A 117 7.18 16.27 1.12
N TYR A 118 7.29 16.86 2.30
CA TYR A 118 6.26 17.75 2.83
C TYR A 118 6.06 18.97 1.93
N SER A 119 7.12 19.68 1.56
CA SER A 119 7.00 20.87 0.72
C SER A 119 6.37 20.56 -0.64
N ALA A 120 6.63 19.38 -1.21
CA ALA A 120 6.00 18.96 -2.45
C ALA A 120 4.51 18.58 -2.30
N CYS A 121 4.10 18.14 -1.10
CA CYS A 121 2.76 17.63 -0.81
C CYS A 121 1.90 18.56 0.08
N GLU A 122 2.40 19.73 0.47
CA GLU A 122 1.78 20.56 1.52
C GLU A 122 0.34 20.99 1.18
N ALA A 123 0.08 21.25 -0.10
CA ALA A 123 -1.24 21.65 -0.61
C ALA A 123 -2.16 20.46 -0.93
N GLU A 124 -1.64 19.22 -0.90
CA GLU A 124 -2.39 18.02 -1.22
C GLU A 124 -3.31 17.63 -0.06
N PHE A 125 -4.40 16.94 -0.37
CA PHE A 125 -5.40 16.58 0.62
C PHE A 125 -5.12 15.21 1.23
N TYR A 126 -5.09 15.17 2.56
CA TYR A 126 -4.90 13.94 3.34
C TYR A 126 -6.09 13.72 4.28
N SER A 127 -6.24 12.47 4.71
CA SER A 127 -7.16 12.04 5.76
C SER A 127 -6.40 11.20 6.79
N TYR A 128 -6.99 11.05 7.98
CA TYR A 128 -6.48 10.11 8.97
C TYR A 128 -6.90 8.68 8.60
N GLU A 129 -5.98 7.72 8.76
CA GLU A 129 -6.32 6.31 8.71
C GLU A 129 -7.35 5.99 9.82
N ALA A 130 -8.14 4.92 9.67
CA ALA A 130 -9.21 4.56 10.61
C ALA A 130 -8.74 4.39 12.08
N ASN A 131 -7.45 4.15 12.31
CA ASN A 131 -6.84 4.04 13.63
C ASN A 131 -6.40 5.41 14.22
N GLY A 132 -6.50 6.49 13.46
CA GLY A 132 -6.07 7.84 13.83
C GLY A 132 -4.56 8.03 13.98
N LYS A 133 -3.73 7.04 13.62
CA LYS A 133 -2.28 7.02 13.88
C LYS A 133 -1.42 7.33 12.67
N ALA A 134 -2.00 7.31 11.47
CA ALA A 134 -1.28 7.54 10.23
C ALA A 134 -2.09 8.42 9.30
N LEU A 135 -1.39 9.13 8.41
CA LEU A 135 -2.02 9.86 7.31
C LEU A 135 -2.09 8.99 6.06
N VAL A 136 -3.16 9.18 5.30
CA VAL A 136 -3.35 8.55 3.99
C VAL A 136 -3.78 9.61 2.97
N PRO A 137 -3.39 9.46 1.69
CA PRO A 137 -3.92 10.31 0.63
C PRO A 137 -5.45 10.30 0.66
N CYS A 138 -6.07 11.48 0.54
CA CYS A 138 -7.52 11.57 0.47
C CYS A 138 -8.01 11.14 -0.92
N TYR A 139 -8.64 9.98 -1.01
CA TYR A 139 -9.34 9.52 -2.21
C TYR A 139 -10.49 8.58 -1.84
N GLY A 140 -11.42 8.37 -2.78
CA GLY A 140 -12.55 7.45 -2.58
C GLY A 140 -13.59 7.96 -1.58
N ASN A 141 -13.82 7.19 -0.52
CA ASN A 141 -14.89 7.41 0.47
C ASN A 141 -14.41 8.08 1.77
N ALA A 142 -13.28 8.77 1.74
CA ALA A 142 -12.81 9.53 2.90
C ALA A 142 -13.80 10.65 3.25
N LEU A 143 -14.34 10.63 4.47
CA LEU A 143 -15.38 11.58 4.91
C LEU A 143 -14.82 12.97 5.25
N ILE A 144 -13.56 13.03 5.72
CA ILE A 144 -12.91 14.26 6.16
C ILE A 144 -11.53 14.34 5.51
N CYS A 145 -11.31 15.39 4.73
CA CYS A 145 -10.05 15.66 4.08
C CYS A 145 -9.63 17.09 4.31
N SER A 146 -8.34 17.27 4.60
CA SER A 146 -7.74 18.58 4.83
C SER A 146 -6.42 18.69 4.06
N PRO A 147 -6.05 19.90 3.63
CA PRO A 147 -4.70 20.14 3.10
C PRO A 147 -3.64 19.74 4.13
N LEU A 148 -2.54 19.16 3.69
CA LEU A 148 -1.47 18.66 4.57
C LEU A 148 -0.93 19.74 5.51
N PHE A 149 -0.72 20.96 5.02
CA PHE A 149 -0.22 22.08 5.83
C PHE A 149 -1.13 22.48 7.00
N LYS A 150 -2.40 22.06 7.00
CA LYS A 150 -3.32 22.28 8.13
C LYS A 150 -3.26 21.17 9.18
N ILE A 151 -2.65 20.04 8.84
CA ILE A 151 -2.58 18.84 9.67
C ILE A 151 -1.22 18.77 10.37
N VAL A 152 -0.14 19.05 9.64
CA VAL A 152 1.25 19.00 10.12
C VAL A 152 1.99 20.26 9.72
N ASN A 153 2.95 20.67 10.55
CA ASN A 153 3.67 21.94 10.38
C ASN A 153 5.11 21.78 9.86
N SER A 154 5.62 20.54 9.78
CA SER A 154 7.00 20.25 9.40
C SER A 154 7.11 18.94 8.63
N GLY A 155 8.17 18.80 7.83
CA GLY A 155 8.44 17.57 7.10
C GLY A 155 8.83 16.39 7.97
N THR A 156 9.52 16.64 9.08
CA THR A 156 9.84 15.60 10.06
C THR A 156 8.57 15.03 10.70
N ASP A 157 7.61 15.90 11.06
CA ASP A 157 6.32 15.45 11.57
C ASP A 157 5.55 14.68 10.51
N PHE A 158 5.54 15.18 9.27
CA PHE A 158 4.88 14.49 8.16
C PHE A 158 5.42 13.07 7.94
N CYS A 159 6.75 12.90 7.87
CA CYS A 159 7.38 11.58 7.77
C CYS A 159 6.99 10.65 8.93
N ALA A 160 6.95 11.17 10.16
CA ALA A 160 6.55 10.40 11.34
C ALA A 160 5.08 9.96 11.24
N TRP A 161 4.18 10.86 10.81
CA TRP A 161 2.77 10.55 10.55
C TRP A 161 2.55 9.58 9.40
N MET A 162 3.47 9.52 8.43
CA MET A 162 3.48 8.51 7.37
C MET A 162 4.09 7.17 7.84
N GLY A 163 4.54 7.08 9.09
CA GLY A 163 5.03 5.85 9.71
C GLY A 163 6.54 5.61 9.58
N HIS A 164 7.32 6.65 9.27
CA HIS A 164 8.77 6.56 9.14
C HIS A 164 9.49 7.07 10.40
N GLU A 165 10.61 6.42 10.75
CA GLU A 165 11.54 6.92 11.75
C GLU A 165 12.38 8.03 11.12
N VAL A 166 12.44 9.21 11.74
CA VAL A 166 13.19 10.36 11.21
C VAL A 166 14.55 10.45 11.89
N GLY A 167 15.60 10.73 11.11
CA GLY A 167 16.95 10.93 11.64
C GLY A 167 17.16 12.30 12.27
N THR A 168 18.34 12.49 12.86
CA THR A 168 18.85 13.76 13.34
C THR A 168 19.80 14.38 12.32
N THR A 169 20.34 15.56 12.62
CA THR A 169 21.41 16.19 11.84
C THR A 169 22.66 15.33 11.76
N ASP A 170 23.00 14.65 12.85
CA ASP A 170 24.19 13.80 12.94
C ASP A 170 24.09 12.61 11.97
N ASP A 171 22.88 12.05 11.81
CA ASP A 171 22.66 10.94 10.86
C ASP A 171 22.86 11.38 9.39
N ILE A 172 22.72 12.67 9.09
CA ILE A 172 23.01 13.22 7.75
C ILE A 172 24.52 13.27 7.53
N GLU A 173 25.29 13.74 8.52
CA GLU A 173 26.75 13.84 8.45
C GLU A 173 27.39 12.46 8.33
N ASP A 174 26.87 11.49 9.07
CA ASP A 174 27.32 10.09 9.07
C ASP A 174 26.78 9.27 7.87
N GLN A 175 25.96 9.86 7.00
CA GLN A 175 25.28 9.18 5.88
C GLN A 175 24.54 7.89 6.31
N SER A 176 23.98 7.92 7.52
CA SER A 176 23.33 6.76 8.15
C SER A 176 21.80 6.79 8.02
N CYS A 177 21.26 7.84 7.41
CA CYS A 177 19.86 7.99 7.04
C CYS A 177 19.63 7.83 5.54
N PHE A 178 18.41 7.43 5.18
CA PHE A 178 18.01 7.26 3.79
C PHE A 178 17.63 8.59 3.15
N ASP A 179 18.31 8.93 2.06
CA ASP A 179 18.20 10.18 1.31
C ASP A 179 17.60 9.98 -0.10
N GLY A 180 17.21 8.75 -0.46
CA GLY A 180 16.68 8.41 -1.78
C GLY A 180 17.74 7.94 -2.78
N SER A 181 19.02 7.89 -2.37
CA SER A 181 20.11 7.38 -3.20
C SER A 181 19.95 5.91 -3.58
N VAL A 182 20.64 5.52 -4.65
CA VAL A 182 20.71 4.13 -5.12
C VAL A 182 22.07 3.53 -4.74
N PRO A 183 22.10 2.28 -4.25
CA PRO A 183 23.35 1.61 -3.91
C PRO A 183 24.24 1.46 -5.15
N THR A 184 25.54 1.68 -4.97
CA THR A 184 26.55 1.43 -6.01
C THR A 184 26.97 -0.04 -6.08
N GLU A 185 26.82 -0.77 -4.97
CA GLU A 185 27.14 -2.19 -4.87
C GLU A 185 26.11 -3.06 -5.60
N VAL A 186 26.59 -4.05 -6.37
CA VAL A 186 25.73 -5.00 -7.08
C VAL A 186 25.49 -6.24 -6.21
N GLY A 187 24.22 -6.58 -6.00
CA GLY A 187 23.83 -7.76 -5.24
C GLY A 187 24.16 -9.07 -5.96
N GLN A 188 24.17 -10.18 -5.23
CA GLN A 188 24.35 -11.50 -5.84
C GLN A 188 23.21 -11.79 -6.84
N LYS A 189 23.54 -12.44 -7.96
CA LYS A 189 22.52 -12.85 -8.94
C LYS A 189 21.53 -13.83 -8.32
N GLU A 190 20.28 -13.70 -8.71
CA GLU A 190 19.26 -14.69 -8.38
C GLU A 190 19.55 -16.03 -9.09
N ASP A 191 19.60 -17.12 -8.33
CA ASP A 191 19.78 -18.47 -8.88
C ASP A 191 18.55 -18.87 -9.70
N SER A 192 18.66 -18.80 -11.04
CA SER A 192 17.58 -19.11 -11.98
C SER A 192 16.96 -20.50 -11.80
N ASN A 193 17.69 -21.43 -11.16
CA ASN A 193 17.25 -22.82 -10.97
C ASN A 193 16.24 -22.99 -9.81
N LYS A 194 16.25 -22.11 -8.80
CA LYS A 194 15.32 -22.18 -7.65
C LYS A 194 13.94 -21.62 -7.98
N GLU A 195 13.85 -20.64 -8.89
CA GLU A 195 12.58 -20.06 -9.33
C GLU A 195 11.75 -21.07 -10.15
N LYS A 196 12.39 -21.88 -11.00
CA LYS A 196 11.73 -22.97 -11.73
C LYS A 196 11.10 -24.02 -10.81
N GLN A 197 11.74 -24.36 -9.70
CA GLN A 197 11.21 -25.34 -8.75
C GLN A 197 10.05 -24.79 -7.89
N ARG A 198 10.05 -23.48 -7.55
CA ARG A 198 8.94 -22.87 -6.82
C ARG A 198 7.71 -22.63 -7.72
N SER A 199 7.90 -22.29 -8.99
CA SER A 199 6.77 -22.17 -9.95
C SER A 199 6.18 -23.52 -10.35
N ALA A 200 6.99 -24.58 -10.43
CA ALA A 200 6.49 -25.94 -10.69
C ALA A 200 5.70 -26.55 -9.50
N GLY A 201 5.84 -25.99 -8.30
CA GLY A 201 5.10 -26.43 -7.10
C GLY A 201 3.69 -25.84 -6.97
N SER A 202 3.32 -24.85 -7.78
CA SER A 202 1.98 -24.24 -7.82
C SER A 202 1.16 -24.63 -9.05
N GLU A 203 1.71 -25.50 -9.91
CA GLU A 203 1.05 -25.97 -11.15
C GLU A 203 0.44 -27.37 -11.00
N PHE A 204 0.14 -27.78 -9.76
CA PHE A 204 -0.63 -29.00 -9.48
C PHE A 204 -1.97 -28.67 -8.80
N GLN A 205 -2.74 -27.77 -9.40
CA GLN A 205 -4.18 -27.66 -9.11
C GLN A 205 -4.98 -26.97 -10.22
N ASP A 206 -4.61 -27.17 -11.49
CA ASP A 206 -5.41 -26.66 -12.62
C ASP A 206 -5.59 -27.70 -13.74
N GLU A 207 -5.66 -28.98 -13.37
CA GLU A 207 -6.10 -30.05 -14.29
C GLU A 207 -7.55 -30.52 -14.00
N SER A 208 -8.24 -29.90 -13.03
CA SER A 208 -9.62 -30.25 -12.69
C SER A 208 -10.66 -29.28 -13.25
N SER A 209 -10.30 -28.03 -13.56
CA SER A 209 -11.24 -27.00 -14.02
C SER A 209 -11.78 -27.27 -15.43
N ASP A 210 -10.95 -27.79 -16.33
CA ASP A 210 -11.36 -28.15 -17.69
C ASP A 210 -12.32 -29.34 -17.73
N PHE A 211 -12.13 -30.33 -16.86
CA PHE A 211 -13.03 -31.48 -16.78
C PHE A 211 -14.41 -31.09 -16.22
N PHE A 212 -14.45 -30.19 -15.23
CA PHE A 212 -15.71 -29.68 -14.68
C PHE A 212 -16.48 -28.83 -15.70
N ILE A 213 -15.80 -28.00 -16.48
CA ILE A 213 -16.45 -27.16 -17.51
C ILE A 213 -17.03 -28.03 -18.63
N VAL A 214 -16.29 -29.02 -19.12
CA VAL A 214 -16.76 -29.90 -20.21
C VAL A 214 -17.90 -30.81 -19.74
N ILE A 215 -17.82 -31.38 -18.53
CA ILE A 215 -18.83 -32.33 -18.04
C ILE A 215 -20.10 -31.63 -17.56
N PHE A 216 -20.00 -30.51 -16.86
CA PHE A 216 -21.17 -29.89 -16.23
C PHE A 216 -21.70 -28.70 -17.01
N MET A 217 -20.84 -27.80 -17.53
CA MET A 217 -21.32 -26.57 -18.17
C MET A 217 -21.78 -26.80 -19.61
N LEU A 218 -21.10 -27.65 -20.36
CA LEU A 218 -21.44 -27.94 -21.76
C LEU A 218 -22.85 -28.53 -21.96
N PRO A 219 -23.30 -29.55 -21.19
CA PRO A 219 -24.68 -30.03 -21.32
C PRO A 219 -25.71 -29.00 -20.85
N ILE A 220 -25.41 -28.18 -19.83
CA ILE A 220 -26.31 -27.11 -19.38
C ILE A 220 -26.47 -26.07 -20.48
N VAL A 221 -25.39 -25.65 -21.14
CA VAL A 221 -25.45 -24.71 -22.26
C VAL A 221 -26.20 -25.31 -23.45
N VAL A 222 -25.98 -26.58 -23.79
CA VAL A 222 -26.73 -27.26 -24.87
C VAL A 222 -28.21 -27.38 -24.54
N VAL A 223 -28.57 -27.71 -23.30
CA VAL A 223 -29.96 -27.74 -22.85
C VAL A 223 -30.57 -26.34 -22.84
N PHE A 224 -29.81 -25.30 -22.43
CA PHE A 224 -30.32 -23.93 -22.37
C PHE A 224 -30.48 -23.32 -23.76
N VAL A 225 -29.53 -23.55 -24.66
CA VAL A 225 -29.62 -23.13 -26.07
C VAL A 225 -30.68 -23.94 -26.80
N GLY A 226 -30.73 -25.25 -26.58
CA GLY A 226 -31.77 -26.14 -27.11
C GLY A 226 -33.17 -25.74 -26.62
N TYR A 227 -33.32 -25.44 -25.33
CA TYR A 227 -34.54 -24.89 -24.75
C TYR A 227 -34.88 -23.52 -25.33
N ARG A 228 -33.91 -22.63 -25.54
CA ARG A 228 -34.13 -21.32 -26.18
C ARG A 228 -34.56 -21.45 -27.63
N VAL A 229 -33.97 -22.36 -28.39
CA VAL A 229 -34.31 -22.62 -29.79
C VAL A 229 -35.67 -23.31 -29.89
N LEU A 230 -35.92 -24.33 -29.07
CA LEU A 230 -37.20 -25.03 -28.99
C LEU A 230 -38.31 -24.11 -28.49
N LYS A 231 -38.03 -23.23 -27.51
CA LYS A 231 -38.96 -22.19 -27.05
C LYS A 231 -39.23 -21.16 -28.15
N ARG A 232 -38.22 -20.75 -28.91
CA ARG A 232 -38.42 -19.87 -30.08
C ARG A 232 -39.23 -20.55 -31.18
N PHE A 233 -39.07 -21.86 -31.37
CA PHE A 233 -39.79 -22.61 -32.39
C PHE A 233 -41.25 -22.89 -31.96
N LEU A 234 -41.47 -23.33 -30.72
CA LEU A 234 -42.79 -23.62 -30.15
C LEU A 234 -43.61 -22.36 -29.85
N LEU A 235 -42.98 -21.20 -29.58
CA LEU A 235 -43.69 -19.93 -29.42
C LEU A 235 -43.81 -19.14 -30.73
N SER A 236 -43.32 -19.66 -31.86
CA SER A 236 -43.45 -18.98 -33.16
C SER A 236 -44.87 -19.04 -33.75
N GLU A 237 -45.77 -19.84 -33.18
CA GLU A 237 -47.19 -19.88 -33.58
C GLU A 237 -48.09 -18.92 -32.82
N CYS A 238 -47.59 -18.20 -31.81
CA CYS A 238 -48.38 -17.21 -31.08
C CYS A 238 -47.52 -15.97 -30.77
N THR A 239 -47.46 -15.01 -31.69
CA THR A 239 -47.42 -13.56 -31.38
C THR A 239 -47.38 -12.75 -32.67
N SER A 240 -48.51 -12.78 -33.39
CA SER A 240 -48.99 -11.57 -34.05
C SER A 240 -49.60 -10.68 -32.97
N ASP A 241 -48.79 -9.86 -32.31
CA ASP A 241 -49.21 -8.47 -32.04
C ASP A 241 -48.05 -7.61 -31.54
N THR A 242 -47.70 -6.67 -32.39
CA THR A 242 -46.94 -5.46 -32.09
C THR A 242 -47.66 -4.65 -31.01
N SER A 243 -47.12 -4.63 -29.80
CA SER A 243 -47.28 -3.46 -28.94
C SER A 243 -45.90 -3.02 -28.45
N THR A 244 -45.35 -2.07 -29.19
CA THR A 244 -44.33 -1.14 -28.70
C THR A 244 -44.81 -0.61 -27.36
N ILE A 245 -44.22 -1.07 -26.26
CA ILE A 245 -44.36 -0.42 -24.97
C ILE A 245 -43.73 0.95 -25.17
N SER A 246 -44.58 1.97 -25.32
CA SER A 246 -44.13 3.34 -25.52
C SER A 246 -43.24 3.72 -24.34
N LEU A 247 -42.11 4.35 -24.65
CA LEU A 247 -41.15 4.89 -23.67
C LEU A 247 -41.84 5.73 -22.57
N GLU A 248 -43.03 6.25 -22.86
CA GLU A 248 -43.93 6.96 -21.96
C GLU A 248 -44.47 6.09 -20.82
N ARG A 249 -44.88 4.85 -21.08
CA ARG A 249 -45.41 3.94 -20.06
C ARG A 249 -44.32 3.49 -19.07
N ALA A 250 -43.08 3.40 -19.54
CA ALA A 250 -41.92 3.14 -18.69
C ALA A 250 -41.61 4.32 -17.75
N ARG A 251 -41.76 5.56 -18.23
CA ARG A 251 -41.56 6.77 -17.40
C ARG A 251 -42.62 6.93 -16.31
N ILE A 252 -43.88 6.61 -16.62
CA ILE A 252 -44.98 6.67 -15.64
C ILE A 252 -44.73 5.67 -14.50
N LEU A 253 -44.35 4.43 -14.80
CA LEU A 253 -44.03 3.42 -13.78
C LEU A 253 -42.82 3.82 -12.93
N GLN A 254 -41.83 4.49 -13.52
CA GLN A 254 -40.66 4.95 -12.80
C GLN A 254 -40.99 6.12 -11.85
N GLN A 255 -41.94 6.98 -12.22
CA GLN A 255 -42.45 8.05 -11.35
C GLN A 255 -43.31 7.53 -10.20
N GLU A 256 -44.12 6.49 -10.42
CA GLU A 256 -44.90 5.86 -9.33
C GLU A 256 -43.99 5.23 -8.27
N MET A 257 -42.89 4.59 -8.66
CA MET A 257 -41.94 4.02 -7.69
C MET A 257 -41.18 5.10 -6.91
N TYR A 258 -40.83 6.22 -7.55
CA TYR A 258 -40.22 7.35 -6.86
C TYR A 258 -41.20 8.00 -5.86
N ASN A 259 -42.46 8.21 -6.27
CA ASN A 259 -43.47 8.82 -5.42
C ASN A 259 -43.83 7.93 -4.21
N ARG A 260 -43.83 6.60 -4.38
CA ARG A 260 -44.10 5.65 -3.28
C ARG A 260 -43.00 5.62 -2.21
N THR A 261 -41.79 6.08 -2.54
CA THR A 261 -40.65 6.05 -1.62
C THR A 261 -40.57 7.33 -0.75
N CYS A 262 -41.21 8.43 -1.16
CA CYS A 262 -41.15 9.71 -0.44
C CYS A 262 -42.19 9.88 0.68
N CYS A 263 -43.05 8.89 0.96
CA CYS A 263 -44.13 9.00 1.97
C CYS A 263 -43.99 8.00 3.13
N MET A 264 -42.77 7.55 3.45
CA MET A 264 -42.53 6.63 4.56
C MET A 264 -41.59 7.23 5.62
N ASP A 265 -41.64 8.55 5.82
CA ASP A 265 -41.04 9.22 6.96
C ASP A 265 -42.02 10.31 7.43
N GLU A 266 -42.85 9.96 8.41
CA GLU A 266 -43.49 10.82 9.42
C GLU A 266 -44.74 10.09 9.94
N ASP A 267 -44.65 9.57 11.17
CA ASP A 267 -45.73 9.63 12.18
C ASP A 267 -45.36 8.71 13.36
N SER A 268 -44.65 9.27 14.32
CA SER A 268 -44.74 8.82 15.72
C SER A 268 -44.38 9.96 16.65
N ASP A 269 -45.25 10.99 16.65
CA ASP A 269 -45.47 11.82 17.84
C ASP A 269 -46.35 11.03 18.81
N THR A 270 -45.94 10.95 20.07
CA THR A 270 -46.82 10.54 21.16
C THR A 270 -46.53 11.42 22.37
N ASP A 271 -47.21 12.57 22.39
CA ASP A 271 -47.45 13.37 23.58
C ASP A 271 -48.45 12.66 24.50
N SER A 272 -48.12 12.56 25.79
CA SER A 272 -49.07 12.38 26.89
C SER A 272 -48.45 12.86 28.21
N ASP A 273 -48.72 14.14 28.52
CA ASP A 273 -48.79 14.74 29.86
C ASP A 273 -50.16 14.35 30.52
N PRO A 274 -50.51 14.59 31.81
CA PRO A 274 -49.78 15.07 33.01
C PRO A 274 -49.96 14.19 34.26
N GLY A 275 -49.17 14.45 35.33
CA GLY A 275 -49.40 13.81 36.64
C GLY A 275 -48.49 14.27 37.78
N ASP A 276 -48.74 15.47 38.28
CA ASP A 276 -48.86 15.91 39.69
C ASP A 276 -48.18 15.13 40.86
N GLN A 277 -47.75 15.92 41.86
CA GLN A 277 -47.57 15.65 43.31
C GLN A 277 -46.16 15.46 43.93
N HIS A 278 -45.74 16.55 44.58
CA HIS A 278 -45.38 16.69 46.01
C HIS A 278 -44.10 16.08 46.63
N GLN A 279 -43.36 16.98 47.32
CA GLN A 279 -42.67 16.87 48.63
C GLN A 279 -41.56 15.79 48.78
N GLU A 280 -40.40 16.03 49.37
CA GLU A 280 -39.87 17.00 50.35
C GLU A 280 -38.35 17.15 50.13
#